data_AF-A0A2N3F4J6-F1
#
_entry.id   AF-A0A2N3F4J6-F1
#
_cell.length_a   1.000
_cell.length_b   1.000
_cell.length_c   1.000
_cell.angle_alpha   90.00
_cell.angle_beta   90.00
_cell.angle_gamma   90.00
#
_symmetry.space_group_name_H-M   'P 1'
#
loop_
_entity.id
_entity.type
_entity.pdbx_description
1 polymer ?
#
loop_
_entity_poly.entity_id
_entity_poly.type
_entity_poly.pdbx_seq_one_letter_code
_entity_poly.pdbx_strand_id
1 'polypeptide(L)'
;MRRLISATTVLALALVLFGGAGCAPQVEVRTGTKVVCTYGEVISDGIHTVKVPAQDAGKYKVRTITRLCPRHAQLESLYQAAQQALAAGDMAAAKKALEQVVAIDPAFAKAAAQLDTIAGGGKPAPDTSSPGGSAATTSTPDKPGDADTGSPAESLLVWAPDKISGFTASRPTVDPLTIARQYVPASGSDAVSFVIAVEQFPSAKLANSGLTAQVKRVYSRDSDTFKLNGHDVYFGTDGQRYGALGFVDGAVMVVLEMSGKSGEPPSGLKSALKAAANQLP
;
A
#
# COMPACT_ATOMS: atom_id res chain seq x y z
N MET A 1 16.07 7.76 12.70
CA MET A 1 15.06 7.48 13.75
C MET A 1 14.24 6.26 13.33
N ARG A 2 14.15 5.25 14.18
CA ARG A 2 13.36 4.02 13.94
C ARG A 2 11.93 4.42 13.66
N ARG A 3 11.50 4.29 12.40
CA ARG A 3 10.09 4.38 12.04
C ARG A 3 9.41 3.20 12.75
N LEU A 4 8.62 3.50 13.78
CA LEU A 4 7.57 2.60 14.24
C LEU A 4 6.56 2.56 13.08
N ILE A 5 6.88 1.74 12.08
CA ILE A 5 5.98 1.41 10.98
C ILE A 5 4.87 0.64 11.68
N SER A 6 3.73 1.31 11.89
CA SER A 6 2.52 0.71 12.45
C SER A 6 2.22 -0.57 11.69
N ALA A 7 2.53 -1.69 12.33
CA ALA A 7 2.50 -3.03 11.78
C ALA A 7 1.07 -3.59 11.72
N THR A 8 0.10 -2.82 11.24
CA THR A 8 -1.32 -3.12 11.47
C THR A 8 -2.23 -2.99 10.25
N THR A 9 -1.72 -2.99 9.02
CA THR A 9 -2.56 -2.66 7.84
C THR A 9 -2.79 -3.75 6.80
N VAL A 10 -2.55 -5.04 7.09
CA VAL A 10 -3.02 -6.11 6.17
C VAL A 10 -3.90 -7.18 6.84
N LEU A 11 -3.97 -7.26 8.17
CA LEU A 11 -4.79 -8.28 8.82
C LEU A 11 -6.26 -7.84 8.99
N ALA A 12 -7.01 -7.75 7.89
CA ALA A 12 -8.46 -7.87 7.95
C ALA A 12 -8.82 -9.36 7.97
N LEU A 13 -8.57 -10.01 9.12
CA LEU A 13 -9.06 -11.35 9.38
C LEU A 13 -10.57 -11.22 9.63
N ALA A 14 -11.39 -11.44 8.60
CA ALA A 14 -12.83 -11.62 8.77
C ALA A 14 -13.06 -12.96 9.49
N LEU A 15 -12.96 -12.94 10.82
CA LEU A 15 -13.42 -14.02 11.69
C LEU A 15 -14.94 -14.06 11.62
N VAL A 16 -15.48 -14.84 10.69
CA VAL A 16 -16.89 -15.23 10.72
C VAL A 16 -17.07 -16.24 11.85
N LEU A 17 -17.35 -15.74 13.05
CA LEU A 17 -17.76 -16.56 14.19
C LEU A 17 -19.18 -17.07 13.95
N PHE A 18 -19.31 -18.29 13.40
CA PHE A 18 -20.57 -19.03 13.45
C PHE A 18 -20.73 -19.60 14.87
N GLY A 19 -21.64 -19.02 15.65
CA GLY A 19 -22.01 -19.55 16.96
C GLY A 19 -23.45 -19.22 17.33
N GLY A 20 -24.30 -20.25 17.34
CA GLY A 20 -25.48 -20.37 18.22
C GLY A 20 -26.72 -19.53 17.89
N ALA A 21 -27.88 -20.18 17.90
CA ALA A 21 -29.19 -19.61 17.66
C ALA A 21 -29.49 -18.35 18.50
N GLY A 22 -29.98 -17.29 17.84
CA GLY A 22 -30.74 -16.20 18.46
C GLY A 22 -30.15 -14.79 18.39
N CYS A 23 -28.85 -14.61 18.15
CA CYS A 23 -28.25 -13.28 17.96
C CYS A 23 -27.94 -13.05 16.48
N ALA A 24 -28.39 -11.93 15.91
CA ALA A 24 -28.02 -11.54 14.56
C ALA A 24 -26.48 -11.55 14.44
N PRO A 25 -25.90 -12.18 13.40
CA PRO A 25 -24.45 -12.30 13.28
C PRO A 25 -23.84 -10.90 13.31
N GLN A 26 -22.93 -10.66 14.25
CA GLN A 26 -22.18 -9.41 14.34
C GLN A 26 -20.84 -9.60 13.64
N VAL A 27 -20.40 -8.55 12.96
CA VAL A 27 -19.10 -8.48 12.32
C VAL A 27 -18.37 -7.24 12.80
N GLU A 28 -17.06 -7.35 12.91
CA GLU A 28 -16.20 -6.21 13.17
C GLU A 28 -15.90 -5.50 11.85
N VAL A 29 -16.22 -4.21 11.78
CA VAL A 29 -15.95 -3.36 10.61
C VAL A 29 -15.08 -2.17 11.01
N ARG A 30 -14.22 -1.74 10.09
CA ARG A 30 -13.41 -0.54 10.28
C ARG A 30 -14.17 0.69 9.76
N THR A 31 -14.15 1.76 10.54
CA THR A 31 -14.74 3.05 10.16
C THR A 31 -13.92 4.21 10.70
N GLY A 32 -14.16 5.40 10.18
CA GLY A 32 -13.41 6.61 10.55
C GLY A 32 -12.77 7.27 9.34
N THR A 33 -11.89 8.23 9.60
CA THR A 33 -11.20 9.00 8.57
C THR A 33 -9.70 8.88 8.72
N LYS A 34 -9.01 8.59 7.61
CA LYS A 34 -7.56 8.61 7.50
C LYS A 34 -7.17 9.78 6.62
N VAL A 35 -6.14 10.52 7.00
CA VAL A 35 -5.61 11.63 6.22
C VAL A 35 -4.21 11.25 5.76
N VAL A 36 -3.99 11.24 4.45
CA VAL A 36 -2.72 10.82 3.84
C VAL A 36 -2.13 12.00 3.05
N CYS A 37 -0.81 12.11 3.11
CA CYS A 37 -0.05 13.04 2.31
C CYS A 37 -0.16 12.66 0.83
N THR A 38 -0.12 13.62 -0.08
CA THR A 38 0.12 13.35 -1.51
C THR A 38 1.38 12.51 -1.77
N TYR A 39 2.35 12.58 -0.86
CA TYR A 39 3.58 11.79 -0.85
C TYR A 39 3.47 10.43 -0.12
N GLY A 40 2.26 10.00 0.23
CA GLY A 40 1.97 8.69 0.82
C GLY A 40 2.18 8.58 2.33
N GLU A 41 2.66 9.63 3.01
CA GLU A 41 2.78 9.65 4.47
C GLU A 41 1.41 9.77 5.16
N VAL A 42 1.12 8.98 6.19
CA VAL A 42 -0.10 9.16 7.00
C VAL A 42 0.04 10.40 7.89
N ILE A 43 -0.86 11.37 7.72
CA ILE A 43 -0.94 12.60 8.51
C ILE A 43 -1.77 12.38 9.78
N SER A 44 -2.85 11.62 9.67
CA SER A 44 -3.72 11.28 10.79
C SER A 44 -4.46 9.98 10.50
N ASP A 45 -4.63 9.15 11.52
CA ASP A 45 -5.40 7.91 11.44
C ASP A 45 -6.48 7.92 12.53
N GLY A 46 -7.72 8.18 12.12
CA GLY A 46 -8.91 8.09 12.97
C GLY A 46 -9.70 6.79 12.76
N ILE A 47 -9.11 5.79 12.10
CA ILE A 47 -9.78 4.52 11.86
C ILE A 47 -9.85 3.73 13.16
N HIS A 48 -11.04 3.23 13.47
CA HIS A 48 -11.29 2.34 14.59
C HIS A 48 -12.25 1.23 14.19
N THR A 49 -12.29 0.17 14.99
CA THR A 49 -13.16 -0.99 14.78
C THR A 49 -14.45 -0.83 15.57
N VAL A 50 -15.57 -1.13 14.94
CA VAL A 50 -16.89 -1.19 15.57
C VAL A 50 -17.55 -2.54 15.30
N LYS A 51 -18.31 -3.04 16.27
CA LYS A 51 -19.13 -4.26 16.11
C LYS A 51 -20.51 -3.88 15.61
N VAL A 52 -20.91 -4.45 14.49
CA VAL A 52 -22.17 -4.10 13.83
C VAL A 52 -22.89 -5.37 13.37
N PRO A 53 -24.22 -5.36 13.25
CA PRO A 53 -24.95 -6.43 12.59
C PRO A 53 -24.44 -6.65 11.15
N ALA A 54 -24.31 -7.90 10.71
CA ALA A 54 -23.75 -8.24 9.40
C ALA A 54 -24.45 -7.54 8.22
N GLN A 55 -25.77 -7.36 8.32
CA GLN A 55 -26.58 -6.64 7.32
C GLN A 55 -26.26 -5.14 7.22
N ASP A 56 -25.67 -4.56 8.26
CA ASP A 56 -25.32 -3.14 8.32
C ASP A 56 -23.85 -2.88 7.97
N ALA A 57 -23.03 -3.93 7.83
CA ALA A 57 -21.60 -3.81 7.55
C ALA A 57 -21.30 -2.91 6.35
N GLY A 58 -22.09 -3.01 5.27
CA GLY A 58 -21.93 -2.21 4.06
C GLY A 58 -22.18 -0.71 4.22
N LYS A 59 -22.75 -0.27 5.35
CA LYS A 59 -22.97 1.16 5.67
C LYS A 59 -21.73 1.84 6.21
N TYR A 60 -20.81 1.06 6.77
CA TYR A 60 -19.58 1.55 7.38
C TYR A 60 -18.49 1.59 6.32
N LYS A 61 -17.81 2.73 6.25
CA LYS A 61 -16.66 2.91 5.36
C LYS A 61 -15.59 3.70 6.05
N VAL A 62 -14.35 3.39 5.69
CA VAL A 62 -13.22 4.28 5.92
C VAL A 62 -13.28 5.37 4.86
N ARG A 63 -13.15 6.62 5.29
CA ARG A 63 -12.92 7.75 4.38
C ARG A 63 -11.44 8.08 4.38
N THR A 64 -10.88 8.29 3.20
CA THR A 64 -9.51 8.78 3.10
C THR A 64 -9.49 10.16 2.47
N ILE A 65 -8.76 11.07 3.10
CA ILE A 65 -8.55 12.43 2.61
C ILE A 65 -7.09 12.56 2.22
N THR A 66 -6.82 12.88 0.96
CA THR A 66 -5.46 13.16 0.50
C THR A 66 -5.22 14.67 0.53
N ARG A 67 -4.12 15.10 1.14
CA ARG A 67 -3.70 16.51 1.15
C ARG A 67 -2.19 16.63 1.23
N LEU A 68 -1.62 17.76 0.86
CA LEU A 68 -0.19 18.01 1.09
C LEU A 68 0.07 18.13 2.60
N CYS A 69 1.03 17.38 3.14
CA CYS A 69 1.40 17.50 4.55
C CYS A 69 2.29 18.73 4.77
N PRO A 70 2.30 19.33 5.98
CA PRO A 70 3.10 20.53 6.26
C PRO A 70 4.59 20.38 5.94
N ARG A 71 5.16 19.19 6.17
CA ARG A 71 6.57 18.89 5.86
C ARG A 71 6.85 18.96 4.36
N HIS A 72 6.00 18.35 3.55
CA HIS A 72 6.17 18.35 2.09
C HIS A 72 5.86 19.73 1.48
N ALA A 73 4.86 20.45 1.99
CA ALA A 73 4.64 21.85 1.63
C ALA A 73 5.86 22.73 1.90
N GLN A 74 6.52 22.52 3.04
CA GLN A 74 7.75 23.23 3.39
C GLN A 74 8.91 22.86 2.46
N LEU A 75 9.11 21.57 2.15
CA LEU A 75 10.14 21.11 1.24
C LEU A 75 9.95 21.66 -0.19
N GLU A 76 8.72 21.63 -0.71
CA GLU A 76 8.38 22.20 -2.02
C GLU A 76 8.70 23.69 -2.07
N SER A 77 8.26 24.45 -1.07
CA SER A 77 8.50 25.89 -0.99
C SER A 77 9.98 26.23 -0.91
N LEU A 78 10.75 25.54 -0.06
CA LEU A 78 12.20 25.77 0.08
C LEU A 78 12.96 25.40 -1.18
N TYR A 79 12.62 24.27 -1.81
CA TYR A 79 13.28 23.86 -3.05
C TYR A 79 12.95 24.82 -4.19
N GLN A 80 11.71 25.28 -4.31
CA GLN A 80 11.32 26.30 -5.29
C GLN A 80 12.06 27.63 -5.07
N ALA A 81 12.18 28.07 -3.82
CA ALA A 81 12.94 29.28 -3.47
C ALA A 81 14.42 29.13 -3.86
N ALA A 82 15.02 27.95 -3.63
CA ALA A 82 16.37 27.65 -4.09
C ALA A 82 16.50 27.75 -5.62
N GLN A 83 15.57 27.17 -6.38
CA GLN A 83 15.63 27.22 -7.84
C GLN A 83 15.47 28.65 -8.38
N GLN A 84 14.59 29.46 -7.78
CA GLN A 84 14.43 30.88 -8.13
C GLN A 84 15.72 31.67 -7.86
N ALA A 85 16.37 31.44 -6.71
CA ALA A 85 17.65 32.06 -6.39
C ALA A 85 18.76 31.63 -7.35
N LEU A 86 18.82 30.35 -7.73
CA LEU A 86 19.76 29.86 -8.76
C LEU A 86 19.57 30.56 -10.10
N ALA A 87 18.31 30.72 -10.52
CA ALA A 87 17.94 31.40 -11.77
C ALA A 87 18.31 32.89 -11.74
N ALA A 88 18.08 33.56 -10.61
CA ALA A 88 18.48 34.96 -10.39
C ALA A 88 19.99 35.15 -10.20
N GLY A 89 20.75 34.06 -10.04
CA GLY A 89 22.19 34.11 -9.76
C GLY A 89 22.55 34.40 -8.30
N ASP A 90 21.58 34.39 -7.38
CA ASP A 90 21.80 34.55 -5.95
C ASP A 90 22.25 33.23 -5.31
N MET A 91 23.56 32.99 -5.33
CA MET A 91 24.15 31.75 -4.82
C MET A 91 24.05 31.62 -3.29
N ALA A 92 24.01 32.74 -2.56
CA ALA A 92 23.91 32.72 -1.11
C ALA A 92 22.51 32.30 -0.66
N ALA A 93 21.47 32.87 -1.28
CA ALA A 93 20.09 32.49 -1.01
C ALA A 93 19.80 31.04 -1.46
N ALA A 94 20.31 30.65 -2.64
CA ALA A 94 20.16 29.29 -3.15
C ALA A 94 20.77 28.26 -2.19
N LYS A 95 22.03 28.47 -1.77
CA LYS A 95 22.71 27.58 -0.82
C LYS A 95 21.94 27.44 0.49
N LYS A 96 21.50 28.55 1.08
CA LYS A 96 20.75 28.55 2.34
C LYS A 96 19.45 27.74 2.24
N ALA A 97 18.68 27.93 1.17
CA ALA A 97 17.43 27.21 0.96
C ALA A 97 17.67 25.70 0.74
N LEU A 98 18.70 25.33 -0.04
CA LEU A 98 19.07 23.92 -0.25
C LEU A 98 19.56 23.22 1.03
N GLU A 99 20.34 23.91 1.87
CA GLU A 99 20.76 23.39 3.18
C GLU A 99 19.54 23.09 4.07
N GLN A 100 18.52 23.95 4.04
CA GLN A 100 17.27 23.72 4.77
C GLN A 100 16.49 22.53 4.21
N VAL A 101 16.44 22.35 2.88
CA VAL A 101 15.85 21.16 2.25
C VAL A 101 16.53 19.89 2.73
N VAL A 102 17.86 19.82 2.67
CA VAL A 102 18.64 18.63 3.09
C VAL A 102 18.56 18.41 4.61
N ALA A 103 18.42 19.46 5.41
CA ALA A 103 18.19 19.33 6.84
C ALA A 103 16.83 18.69 7.17
N ILE A 104 15.78 18.99 6.40
CA ILE A 104 14.42 18.42 6.59
C ILE A 104 14.29 17.04 5.94
N ASP A 105 14.95 16.81 4.81
CA ASP A 105 15.02 15.54 4.12
C ASP A 105 16.44 15.25 3.59
N PRO A 106 17.27 14.56 4.38
CA PRO A 106 18.62 14.17 3.95
C PRO A 106 18.64 13.25 2.72
N ALA A 107 17.52 12.63 2.37
CA ALA A 107 17.40 11.79 1.18
C ALA A 107 17.00 12.57 -0.09
N PHE A 108 16.84 13.89 0.00
CA PHE A 108 16.48 14.74 -1.15
C PHE A 108 17.68 14.90 -2.10
N ALA A 109 17.90 13.87 -2.93
CA ALA A 109 19.12 13.70 -3.74
C ALA A 109 19.45 14.90 -4.63
N LYS A 110 18.44 15.55 -5.22
CA LYS A 110 18.64 16.73 -6.08
C LYS A 110 19.23 17.92 -5.30
N ALA A 111 18.72 18.19 -4.11
CA ALA A 111 19.19 19.29 -3.28
C ALA A 111 20.62 19.02 -2.77
N ALA A 112 20.92 17.77 -2.38
CA ALA A 112 22.26 17.36 -2.01
C ALA A 112 23.26 17.54 -3.16
N ALA A 113 22.91 17.08 -4.38
CA ALA A 113 23.78 17.23 -5.55
C ALA A 113 24.04 18.71 -5.93
N GLN A 114 23.03 19.57 -5.80
CA GLN A 114 23.19 21.01 -6.04
C GLN A 114 24.10 21.66 -4.97
N LEU A 115 24.01 21.25 -3.70
CA LEU A 115 24.94 21.71 -2.66
C LEU A 115 26.38 21.26 -2.91
N ASP A 116 26.59 20.01 -3.34
CA ASP A 116 27.94 19.51 -3.68
C ASP A 116 28.56 20.33 -4.82
N THR A 117 27.76 20.68 -5.83
CA THR A 117 28.20 21.54 -6.94
C THR A 117 28.61 22.93 -6.43
N ILE A 118 27.83 23.54 -5.55
CA ILE A 118 28.14 24.84 -4.93
C ILE A 118 29.41 24.74 -4.06
N ALA A 119 29.56 23.67 -3.28
CA ALA A 119 30.74 23.43 -2.46
C ALA A 119 32.02 23.26 -3.30
N GLY A 120 31.91 22.69 -4.49
CA GLY A 120 32.98 22.62 -5.49
C GLY A 120 33.27 23.93 -6.23
N GLY A 121 32.60 25.04 -5.88
CA GLY A 121 32.76 26.35 -6.53
C GLY A 121 31.99 26.49 -7.85
N GLY A 122 31.17 25.51 -8.21
CA GLY A 122 30.33 25.54 -9.41
C GLY A 122 28.98 26.23 -9.19
N LYS A 123 28.34 26.63 -10.30
CA LYS A 123 26.95 27.11 -10.31
C LYS A 123 26.05 26.02 -10.89
N PRO A 124 25.22 25.33 -10.07
CA PRO A 124 24.28 24.35 -10.60
C PRO A 124 23.21 25.05 -11.44
N ALA A 125 22.75 24.37 -12.49
CA ALA A 125 21.62 24.84 -13.28
C ALA A 125 20.32 24.79 -12.43
N PRO A 126 19.42 25.79 -12.55
CA PRO A 126 18.09 25.69 -11.97
C PRO A 126 17.37 24.46 -12.54
N ASP A 127 16.73 23.69 -11.67
CA ASP A 127 15.82 22.64 -12.07
C ASP A 127 14.51 23.27 -12.55
N THR A 128 14.20 23.11 -13.84
CA THR A 128 12.93 23.57 -14.43
C THR A 128 11.80 22.56 -14.24
N SER A 129 12.10 21.40 -13.66
CA SER A 129 11.11 20.37 -13.34
C SER A 129 10.48 20.70 -12.00
N SER A 130 9.15 20.73 -11.92
CA SER A 130 8.44 20.81 -10.64
C SER A 130 8.97 19.72 -9.69
N PRO A 131 9.31 20.02 -8.42
CA PRO A 131 9.77 18.99 -7.49
C PRO A 131 8.69 17.90 -7.43
N GLY A 132 9.13 16.67 -7.71
CA GLY A 132 8.24 15.57 -8.09
C GLY A 132 6.99 15.46 -7.23
N GLY A 133 5.86 15.58 -7.89
CA GLY A 133 4.55 15.18 -7.43
C GLY A 133 3.74 14.92 -8.68
N SER A 134 3.26 13.69 -8.87
CA SER A 134 2.17 13.44 -9.82
C SER A 134 1.09 14.47 -9.52
N ALA A 135 0.83 15.35 -10.48
CA ALA A 135 -0.30 16.24 -10.44
C ALA A 135 -1.56 15.38 -10.54
N ALA A 136 -2.06 14.89 -9.40
CA ALA A 136 -3.45 14.54 -9.28
C ALA A 136 -4.20 15.87 -9.22
N THR A 137 -4.81 16.23 -10.34
CA THR A 137 -5.79 17.32 -10.44
C THR A 137 -6.78 17.22 -9.29
N THR A 138 -6.80 18.24 -8.44
CA THR A 138 -7.86 18.43 -7.44
C THR A 138 -9.15 18.81 -8.16
N SER A 139 -9.97 17.83 -8.53
CA SER A 139 -11.40 18.05 -8.73
C SER A 139 -12.07 18.01 -7.36
N THR A 140 -12.69 19.12 -6.97
CA THR A 140 -13.59 19.17 -5.82
C THR A 140 -14.91 18.54 -6.26
N PRO A 141 -15.43 17.48 -5.61
CA PRO A 141 -16.70 16.88 -6.02
C PRO A 141 -17.85 17.80 -5.63
N ASP A 142 -18.54 18.36 -6.62
CA ASP A 142 -19.70 19.24 -6.42
C ASP A 142 -20.98 18.48 -6.04
N LYS A 143 -21.02 17.14 -6.10
CA LYS A 143 -22.19 16.35 -5.67
C LYS A 143 -21.84 14.98 -5.07
N PRO A 144 -22.64 14.47 -4.10
CA PRO A 144 -22.51 13.11 -3.59
C PRO A 144 -22.98 12.11 -4.66
N GLY A 145 -22.07 11.31 -5.22
CA GLY A 145 -22.43 10.18 -6.10
C GLY A 145 -21.55 10.01 -7.33
N ASP A 146 -20.72 10.99 -7.69
CA ASP A 146 -19.77 10.82 -8.78
C ASP A 146 -18.56 9.99 -8.33
N ALA A 147 -18.26 8.96 -9.11
CA ALA A 147 -17.05 8.15 -8.95
C ALA A 147 -15.84 9.05 -9.24
N ASP A 148 -14.98 9.22 -8.24
CA ASP A 148 -13.66 9.84 -8.40
C ASP A 148 -12.85 9.01 -9.39
N THR A 149 -12.77 9.49 -10.63
CA THR A 149 -11.88 8.95 -11.66
C THR A 149 -10.42 9.18 -11.25
N GLY A 150 -9.68 8.09 -11.00
CA GLY A 150 -8.21 8.06 -11.04
C GLY A 150 -7.47 8.12 -9.71
N SER A 151 -7.93 7.43 -8.66
CA SER A 151 -7.11 7.30 -7.44
C SER A 151 -5.92 6.33 -7.66
N PRO A 152 -4.75 6.52 -7.00
CA PRO A 152 -3.63 5.56 -7.07
C PRO A 152 -3.99 4.12 -6.68
N ALA A 153 -5.13 3.93 -6.01
CA ALA A 153 -5.64 2.61 -5.67
C ALA A 153 -6.40 1.92 -6.82
N GLU A 154 -6.89 2.67 -7.82
CA GLU A 154 -7.52 2.09 -9.01
C GLU A 154 -6.50 1.39 -9.91
N SER A 155 -5.28 1.93 -10.03
CA SER A 155 -4.20 1.26 -10.76
C SER A 155 -3.75 -0.05 -10.09
N LEU A 156 -3.99 -0.20 -8.79
CA LEU A 156 -3.69 -1.45 -8.07
C LEU A 156 -4.71 -2.55 -8.36
N LEU A 157 -5.93 -2.23 -8.84
CA LEU A 157 -6.98 -3.22 -9.10
C LEU A 157 -6.59 -4.28 -10.13
N VAL A 158 -5.60 -3.99 -10.97
CA VAL A 158 -5.02 -4.96 -11.90
C VAL A 158 -4.48 -6.20 -11.18
N TRP A 159 -4.01 -6.05 -9.94
CA TRP A 159 -3.45 -7.12 -9.12
C TRP A 159 -4.51 -7.89 -8.32
N ALA A 160 -5.75 -7.39 -8.24
CA ALA A 160 -6.87 -8.07 -7.60
C ALA A 160 -8.09 -8.10 -8.54
N PRO A 161 -8.04 -8.93 -9.60
CA PRO A 161 -9.04 -8.95 -10.66
C PRO A 161 -10.40 -9.47 -10.18
N ASP A 162 -11.47 -9.11 -10.90
CA ASP A 162 -12.83 -9.63 -10.64
C ASP A 162 -12.98 -11.13 -10.94
N LYS A 163 -12.02 -11.72 -11.66
CA LYS A 163 -12.06 -13.12 -12.09
C LYS A 163 -10.75 -13.82 -11.75
N ILE A 164 -10.86 -14.89 -10.96
CA ILE A 164 -9.82 -15.89 -10.77
C ILE A 164 -10.50 -17.25 -10.87
N SER A 165 -9.96 -18.13 -11.71
CA SER A 165 -10.53 -19.46 -11.96
C SER A 165 -10.70 -20.24 -10.66
N GLY A 166 -11.90 -20.77 -10.43
CA GLY A 166 -12.24 -21.50 -9.20
C GLY A 166 -12.69 -20.62 -8.03
N PHE A 167 -12.79 -19.30 -8.20
CA PHE A 167 -13.23 -18.37 -7.16
C PHE A 167 -14.20 -17.30 -7.66
N THR A 168 -15.09 -16.86 -6.76
CA THR A 168 -15.98 -15.72 -6.97
C THR A 168 -15.46 -14.51 -6.21
N ALA A 169 -15.16 -13.42 -6.91
CA ALA A 169 -14.66 -12.20 -6.30
C ALA A 169 -15.75 -11.46 -5.51
N SER A 170 -15.39 -10.98 -4.32
CA SER A 170 -16.14 -9.97 -3.60
C SER A 170 -15.80 -8.55 -4.11
N ARG A 171 -16.54 -7.55 -3.64
CA ARG A 171 -16.19 -6.15 -3.85
C ARG A 171 -14.84 -5.85 -3.15
N PRO A 172 -13.88 -5.22 -3.82
CA PRO A 172 -12.60 -4.89 -3.20
C PRO A 172 -12.79 -3.82 -2.11
N THR A 173 -12.01 -3.95 -1.04
CA THR A 173 -11.75 -2.88 -0.09
C THR A 173 -10.59 -2.05 -0.63
N VAL A 174 -10.78 -0.74 -0.73
CA VAL A 174 -9.84 0.18 -1.36
C VAL A 174 -9.46 1.28 -0.37
N ASP A 175 -8.16 1.46 -0.15
CA ASP A 175 -7.50 2.56 0.56
C ASP A 175 -6.43 3.11 -0.42
N PRO A 176 -6.10 4.42 -0.43
CA PRO A 176 -5.20 5.02 -1.43
C PRO A 176 -3.89 4.30 -1.75
N LEU A 177 -3.34 3.54 -0.82
CA LEU A 177 -2.12 2.75 -1.04
C LEU A 177 -2.33 1.26 -0.90
N THR A 178 -3.55 0.79 -0.61
CA THR A 178 -3.79 -0.64 -0.45
C THR A 178 -5.12 -1.05 -1.03
N ILE A 179 -5.14 -2.17 -1.72
CA ILE A 179 -6.39 -2.86 -2.02
C ILE A 179 -6.37 -4.24 -1.39
N ALA A 180 -7.54 -4.70 -0.94
CA ALA A 180 -7.73 -6.07 -0.52
C ALA A 180 -9.03 -6.58 -1.12
N ARG A 181 -8.99 -7.76 -1.73
CA ARG A 181 -10.18 -8.39 -2.29
C ARG A 181 -10.25 -9.83 -1.81
N GLN A 182 -11.40 -10.18 -1.24
CA GLN A 182 -11.70 -11.55 -0.87
C GLN A 182 -12.30 -12.29 -2.06
N TYR A 183 -11.98 -13.57 -2.14
CA TYR A 183 -12.44 -14.50 -3.14
C TYR A 183 -13.07 -15.69 -2.45
N VAL A 184 -14.32 -15.99 -2.81
CA VAL A 184 -15.06 -17.13 -2.30
C VAL A 184 -14.71 -18.36 -3.16
N PRO A 185 -14.10 -19.41 -2.58
CA PRO A 185 -13.76 -20.62 -3.32
C PRO A 185 -15.01 -21.34 -3.84
N ALA A 186 -14.91 -21.99 -5.00
CA ALA A 186 -15.95 -22.87 -5.50
C ALA A 186 -16.19 -24.07 -4.57
N SER A 187 -17.40 -24.63 -4.59
CA SER A 187 -17.75 -25.83 -3.83
C SER A 187 -16.79 -26.98 -4.15
N GLY A 188 -16.26 -27.63 -3.10
CA GLY A 188 -15.30 -28.74 -3.25
C GLY A 188 -13.83 -28.30 -3.32
N SER A 189 -13.53 -27.00 -3.23
CA SER A 189 -12.14 -26.51 -3.09
C SER A 189 -11.49 -26.97 -1.78
N ASP A 190 -10.16 -27.11 -1.81
CA ASP A 190 -9.34 -27.31 -0.61
C ASP A 190 -9.05 -25.99 0.13
N ALA A 191 -9.25 -24.86 -0.55
CA ALA A 191 -9.22 -23.55 0.07
C ALA A 191 -10.56 -23.26 0.77
N VAL A 192 -10.48 -22.79 2.01
CA VAL A 192 -11.62 -22.31 2.81
C VAL A 192 -11.78 -20.79 2.66
N SER A 193 -10.68 -20.06 2.46
CA SER A 193 -10.69 -18.63 2.16
C SER A 193 -9.55 -18.28 1.22
N PHE A 194 -9.75 -17.23 0.43
CA PHE A 194 -8.71 -16.65 -0.41
C PHE A 194 -8.83 -15.13 -0.41
N VAL A 195 -7.71 -14.43 -0.21
CA VAL A 195 -7.61 -12.97 -0.29
C VAL A 195 -6.39 -12.61 -1.13
N ILE A 196 -6.54 -11.56 -1.94
CA ILE A 196 -5.40 -10.84 -2.50
C ILE A 196 -5.34 -9.47 -1.84
N ALA A 197 -4.19 -9.15 -1.26
CA ALA A 197 -3.85 -7.84 -0.73
C ALA A 197 -2.69 -7.24 -1.53
N VAL A 198 -2.79 -5.97 -1.84
CA VAL A 198 -1.82 -5.24 -2.65
C VAL A 198 -1.52 -3.94 -1.93
N GLU A 199 -0.24 -3.60 -1.78
CA GLU A 199 0.20 -2.39 -1.11
C GLU A 199 1.22 -1.64 -1.97
N GLN A 200 0.96 -0.35 -2.20
CA GLN A 200 1.85 0.58 -2.86
C GLN A 200 2.79 1.20 -1.82
N PHE A 201 4.09 1.04 -2.06
CA PHE A 201 5.14 1.66 -1.28
C PHE A 201 5.74 2.85 -2.03
N PRO A 202 6.50 3.73 -1.35
CA PRO A 202 7.22 4.81 -2.02
C PRO A 202 8.36 4.33 -2.94
N SER A 203 8.84 3.09 -2.77
CA SER A 203 9.90 2.52 -3.61
C SER A 203 9.93 0.99 -3.57
N ALA A 204 10.56 0.38 -4.56
CA ALA A 204 10.79 -1.06 -4.62
C ALA A 204 11.56 -1.62 -3.43
N LYS A 205 12.51 -0.85 -2.90
CA LYS A 205 13.27 -1.23 -1.70
C LYS A 205 12.36 -1.34 -0.47
N LEU A 206 11.41 -0.42 -0.33
CA LEU A 206 10.45 -0.43 0.77
C LEU A 206 9.40 -1.53 0.59
N ALA A 207 8.93 -1.79 -0.63
CA ALA A 207 8.06 -2.92 -0.93
C ALA A 207 8.72 -4.26 -0.56
N ASN A 208 9.99 -4.47 -0.93
CA ASN A 208 10.75 -5.66 -0.55
C ASN A 208 10.96 -5.79 0.96
N SER A 209 11.17 -4.65 1.63
CA SER A 209 11.25 -4.61 3.10
C SER A 209 9.91 -4.98 3.74
N GLY A 210 8.80 -4.51 3.16
CA GLY A 210 7.43 -4.89 3.51
C GLY A 210 7.21 -6.39 3.35
N LEU A 211 7.56 -6.97 2.19
CA LEU A 211 7.40 -8.41 1.93
C LEU A 211 8.16 -9.25 2.96
N THR A 212 9.37 -8.83 3.32
CA THR A 212 10.18 -9.52 4.34
C THR A 212 9.57 -9.39 5.74
N ALA A 213 9.18 -8.18 6.13
CA ALA A 213 8.71 -7.89 7.47
C ALA A 213 7.30 -8.42 7.75
N GLN A 214 6.41 -8.37 6.76
CA GLN A 214 5.00 -8.70 6.87
C GLN A 214 4.69 -10.14 6.45
N VAL A 215 5.32 -10.63 5.36
CA VAL A 215 5.00 -11.95 4.80
C VAL A 215 6.01 -12.99 5.24
N LYS A 216 7.29 -12.83 4.90
CA LYS A 216 8.31 -13.87 5.17
C LYS A 216 8.48 -14.18 6.65
N ARG A 217 8.27 -13.18 7.52
CA ARG A 217 8.32 -13.35 8.98
C ARG A 217 7.17 -14.21 9.51
N VAL A 218 5.95 -13.94 9.05
CA VAL A 218 4.73 -14.63 9.51
C VAL A 218 4.65 -16.01 8.90
N TYR A 219 4.90 -16.10 7.59
CA TYR A 219 4.82 -17.30 6.77
C TYR A 219 6.19 -17.93 6.59
N SER A 220 6.90 -18.21 7.68
CA SER A 220 8.31 -18.64 7.66
C SER A 220 8.53 -20.14 7.50
N ARG A 221 7.45 -20.95 7.51
CA ARG A 221 7.52 -22.41 7.41
C ARG A 221 7.23 -22.87 5.98
N ASP A 222 7.70 -24.07 5.65
CA ASP A 222 7.54 -24.70 4.33
C ASP A 222 7.86 -23.75 3.15
N SER A 223 8.82 -22.85 3.39
CA SER A 223 9.06 -21.72 2.51
C SER A 223 9.75 -22.15 1.23
N ASP A 224 9.41 -21.50 0.13
CA ASP A 224 10.08 -21.68 -1.16
C ASP A 224 10.17 -20.34 -1.90
N THR A 225 11.11 -20.23 -2.82
CA THR A 225 11.23 -19.08 -3.72
C THR A 225 11.38 -19.56 -5.15
N PHE A 226 10.57 -19.03 -6.05
CA PHE A 226 10.56 -19.42 -7.45
C PHE A 226 10.18 -18.25 -8.36
N LYS A 227 10.41 -18.39 -9.66
CA LYS A 227 9.96 -17.39 -10.65
C LYS A 227 8.55 -17.67 -11.14
N LEU A 228 7.75 -16.61 -11.26
CA LEU A 228 6.40 -16.65 -11.82
C LEU A 228 6.14 -15.35 -12.59
N ASN A 229 5.74 -15.42 -13.85
CA ASN A 229 5.48 -14.24 -14.70
C ASN A 229 6.60 -13.18 -14.68
N GLY A 230 7.86 -13.60 -14.53
CA GLY A 230 9.02 -12.70 -14.45
C GLY A 230 9.33 -12.15 -13.05
N HIS A 231 8.47 -12.39 -12.06
CA HIS A 231 8.66 -11.98 -10.66
C HIS A 231 9.37 -13.05 -9.83
N ASP A 232 10.20 -12.61 -8.88
CA ASP A 232 10.71 -13.46 -7.82
C ASP A 232 9.65 -13.59 -6.72
N VAL A 233 9.06 -14.77 -6.63
CA VAL A 233 7.92 -15.06 -5.76
C VAL A 233 8.38 -15.83 -4.53
N TYR A 234 7.93 -15.37 -3.36
CA TYR A 234 8.05 -16.10 -2.10
C TYR A 234 6.77 -16.87 -1.81
N PHE A 235 6.90 -18.12 -1.39
CA PHE A 235 5.84 -18.88 -0.74
C PHE A 235 6.25 -19.23 0.69
N GLY A 236 5.29 -19.30 1.61
CA GLY A 236 5.46 -19.94 2.90
C GLY A 236 4.15 -20.14 3.65
N THR A 237 4.21 -20.81 4.79
CA THR A 237 3.07 -21.15 5.64
C THR A 237 3.28 -20.62 7.07
N ASP A 238 2.17 -20.45 7.79
CA ASP A 238 2.19 -20.19 9.24
C ASP A 238 2.40 -21.49 10.05
N GLY A 239 2.41 -22.64 9.39
CA GLY A 239 2.50 -23.97 9.97
C GLY A 239 1.23 -24.48 10.64
N GLN A 240 0.12 -23.75 10.57
CA GLN A 240 -1.14 -24.15 11.18
C GLN A 240 -2.26 -24.28 10.15
N ARG A 241 -2.54 -23.21 9.40
CA ARG A 241 -3.74 -23.17 8.55
C ARG A 241 -3.56 -22.35 7.28
N TYR A 242 -2.64 -21.38 7.28
CA TYR A 242 -2.53 -20.39 6.23
C TYR A 242 -1.26 -20.59 5.41
N GLY A 243 -1.42 -20.44 4.10
CA GLY A 243 -0.33 -20.32 3.14
C GLY A 243 -0.39 -18.96 2.48
N ALA A 244 0.77 -18.34 2.27
CA ALA A 244 0.88 -17.08 1.56
C ALA A 244 1.90 -17.17 0.43
N LEU A 245 1.58 -16.49 -0.66
CA LEU A 245 2.46 -16.24 -1.79
C LEU A 245 2.59 -14.72 -1.92
N GLY A 246 3.82 -14.19 -1.96
CA GLY A 246 4.04 -12.75 -2.09
C GLY A 246 5.19 -12.42 -3.02
N PHE A 247 5.04 -11.31 -3.75
CA PHE A 247 6.07 -10.78 -4.65
C PHE A 247 6.00 -9.26 -4.71
N VAL A 248 7.00 -8.67 -5.36
CA VAL A 248 7.09 -7.22 -5.56
C VAL A 248 7.22 -6.93 -7.05
N ASP A 249 6.43 -5.98 -7.54
CA ASP A 249 6.58 -5.38 -8.86
C ASP A 249 6.80 -3.87 -8.72
N GLY A 250 7.99 -3.40 -9.09
CA GLY A 250 8.41 -2.03 -8.81
C GLY A 250 8.19 -1.69 -7.33
N ALA A 251 7.39 -0.68 -7.05
CA ALA A 251 7.07 -0.25 -5.69
C ALA A 251 5.77 -0.86 -5.12
N VAL A 252 5.18 -1.84 -5.80
CA VAL A 252 3.97 -2.54 -5.37
C VAL A 252 4.34 -3.89 -4.75
N MET A 253 3.79 -4.20 -3.58
CA MET A 253 3.82 -5.54 -3.00
C MET A 253 2.48 -6.21 -3.22
N VAL A 254 2.49 -7.44 -3.71
CA VAL A 254 1.29 -8.26 -3.92
C VAL A 254 1.38 -9.48 -3.01
N VAL A 255 0.31 -9.78 -2.28
CA VAL A 255 0.21 -10.91 -1.35
C VAL A 255 -1.09 -11.66 -1.60
N LEU A 256 -0.96 -12.96 -1.87
CA LEU A 256 -2.06 -13.91 -2.00
C LEU A 256 -2.04 -14.78 -0.75
N GLU A 257 -3.14 -14.83 -0.02
CA GLU A 257 -3.26 -15.63 1.21
C GLU A 257 -4.46 -16.57 1.11
N MET A 258 -4.23 -17.85 1.39
CA MET A 258 -5.26 -18.87 1.44
C MET A 258 -5.27 -19.59 2.79
N SER A 259 -6.44 -20.02 3.23
CA SER A 259 -6.57 -20.96 4.35
C SER A 259 -7.03 -22.33 3.87
N GLY A 260 -6.49 -23.39 4.47
CA GLY A 260 -6.87 -24.77 4.20
C GLY A 260 -7.98 -25.28 5.12
N LYS A 261 -8.46 -26.49 4.82
CA LYS A 261 -9.35 -27.25 5.69
C LYS A 261 -8.64 -27.62 7.00
N SER A 262 -9.41 -27.76 8.06
CA SER A 262 -8.86 -28.19 9.36
C SER A 262 -8.27 -29.59 9.25
N GLY A 263 -7.05 -29.79 9.74
CA GLY A 263 -6.34 -31.07 9.73
C GLY A 263 -5.51 -31.34 8.48
N GLU A 264 -5.57 -30.48 7.46
CA GLU A 264 -4.71 -30.56 6.28
C GLU A 264 -3.49 -29.64 6.43
N PRO A 265 -2.29 -30.06 6.00
CA PRO A 265 -1.10 -29.23 6.09
C PRO A 265 -1.20 -28.03 5.13
N PRO A 266 -0.92 -26.79 5.59
CA PRO A 266 -1.05 -25.59 4.75
C PRO A 266 -0.05 -25.56 3.58
N SER A 267 0.98 -26.41 3.58
CA SER A 267 1.90 -26.57 2.44
C SER A 267 1.19 -27.10 1.19
N GLY A 268 0.05 -27.80 1.33
CA GLY A 268 -0.79 -28.23 0.22
C GLY A 268 -1.40 -27.07 -0.58
N LEU A 269 -1.49 -25.87 0.00
CA LEU A 269 -2.06 -24.68 -0.65
C LEU A 269 -1.16 -24.09 -1.74
N LYS A 270 0.13 -24.49 -1.79
CA LYS A 270 1.13 -23.91 -2.69
C LYS A 270 0.71 -23.98 -4.16
N SER A 271 0.19 -25.12 -4.60
CA SER A 271 -0.24 -25.31 -5.99
C SER A 271 -1.43 -24.41 -6.35
N ALA A 272 -2.40 -24.28 -5.44
CA ALA A 272 -3.57 -23.41 -5.65
C ALA A 272 -3.19 -21.93 -5.67
N LEU A 273 -2.33 -21.49 -4.74
CA LEU A 273 -1.79 -20.13 -4.71
C LEU A 273 -0.99 -19.81 -5.98
N LYS A 274 -0.17 -20.75 -6.46
CA LYS A 274 0.59 -20.58 -7.70
C LYS A 274 -0.32 -20.50 -8.93
N ALA A 275 -1.39 -21.31 -8.97
CA ALA A 275 -2.38 -21.26 -10.05
C ALA A 275 -3.17 -19.95 -10.06
N ALA A 276 -3.48 -19.39 -8.89
CA ALA A 276 -4.11 -18.07 -8.77
C ALA A 276 -3.14 -16.95 -9.19
N ALA A 277 -1.89 -16.98 -8.70
CA ALA A 277 -0.87 -15.97 -9.04
C ALA A 277 -0.53 -15.95 -10.55
N ASN A 278 -0.56 -17.09 -11.24
CA ASN A 278 -0.36 -17.17 -12.69
C ASN A 278 -1.41 -16.41 -13.52
N GLN A 279 -2.55 -16.06 -12.93
CA GLN A 279 -3.62 -15.30 -13.59
C GLN A 279 -3.48 -13.79 -13.39
N LEU A 280 -2.47 -13.35 -12.63
CA LEU A 280 -2.11 -11.95 -12.46
C LEU A 280 -1.09 -11.53 -13.53
N PRO A 281 -0.96 -10.22 -13.81
CA PRO A 281 0.04 -9.70 -14.75
C PRO A 281 1.47 -10.20 -14.49
#